data_AF-A0A524E776-F1
#
_entry.id   AF-A0A524E776-F1
#
_cell.length_a   1.000
_cell.length_b   1.000
_cell.length_c   1.000
_cell.angle_alpha   90.00
_cell.angle_beta   90.00
_cell.angle_gamma   90.00
#
_symmetry.space_group_name_H-M   'P 1'
#
loop_
_entity.id
_entity.type
_entity.pdbx_description
1 polymer ?
#
loop_
_entity_poly.entity_id
_entity_poly.type
_entity_poly.pdbx_seq_one_letter_code
_entity_poly.pdbx_strand_id
1 'polypeptide(L)'
;MTEEYRLHRDIIDALLRTEGALDRQRINRVKHSVCGEYAASRVPSNADILQDATPEEREVLQPFMQKRPVRTISGVAVVAVMTEPSKCPHGRCAYCPGGPELGVPQSYTGHEPATMRGLEHDFDPFEQVQ
;
A
#
# COMPACT_ATOMS: atom_id res chain seq x y z
N MET A 1 -23.15 2.01 3.06
CA MET A 1 -22.14 1.14 3.71
C MET A 1 -21.98 -0.09 2.85
N THR A 2 -20.78 -0.38 2.38
CA THR A 2 -20.50 -1.54 1.51
C THR A 2 -20.45 -2.83 2.33
N GLU A 3 -20.75 -3.97 1.70
CA GLU A 3 -20.64 -5.29 2.30
C GLU A 3 -19.18 -5.59 2.75
N GLU A 4 -18.22 -5.07 1.99
CA GLU A 4 -16.77 -5.17 2.27
C GLU A 4 -16.38 -4.44 3.57
N TYR A 5 -16.92 -3.25 3.84
CA TYR A 5 -16.69 -2.53 5.11
C TYR A 5 -17.20 -3.33 6.32
N ARG A 6 -18.37 -3.96 6.20
CA ARG A 6 -18.93 -4.78 7.29
C ARG A 6 -18.07 -6.01 7.55
N LEU A 7 -17.61 -6.67 6.48
CA LEU A 7 -16.66 -7.77 6.58
C LEU A 7 -15.37 -7.35 7.30
N HIS A 8 -14.79 -6.20 6.94
CA HIS A 8 -13.57 -5.71 7.59
C HIS A 8 -13.79 -5.43 9.08
N ARG A 9 -14.90 -4.76 9.43
CA ARG A 9 -15.28 -4.50 10.82
C ARG A 9 -15.46 -5.76 11.65
N ASP A 10 -16.16 -6.77 11.13
CA ASP A 10 -16.39 -8.02 11.85
C ASP A 10 -15.08 -8.80 12.05
N ILE A 11 -14.16 -8.73 11.08
CA ILE A 11 -12.81 -9.28 11.24
C ILE A 11 -12.05 -8.55 12.36
N ILE A 12 -12.07 -7.21 12.37
CA ILE A 12 -11.40 -6.40 13.41
C ILE A 12 -11.95 -6.75 14.79
N ASP A 13 -13.27 -6.74 14.95
CA ASP A 13 -13.94 -7.04 16.21
C ASP A 13 -13.62 -8.46 16.70
N ALA A 14 -13.61 -9.45 15.79
CA ALA A 14 -13.26 -10.83 16.12
C ALA A 14 -11.79 -10.97 16.55
N LEU A 15 -10.88 -10.24 15.91
CA LEU A 15 -9.46 -10.23 16.29
C LEU A 15 -9.26 -9.60 17.68
N LEU A 16 -9.95 -8.50 17.98
CA LEU A 16 -9.85 -7.81 19.28
C LEU A 16 -10.46 -8.62 20.44
N ARG A 17 -11.47 -9.45 20.17
CA ARG A 17 -12.08 -10.36 21.16
C ARG A 17 -11.31 -11.64 21.37
N THR A 18 -10.30 -11.92 20.54
CA THR A 18 -9.53 -13.17 20.64
C THR A 18 -8.62 -13.13 21.87
N GLU A 19 -8.79 -14.08 22.78
CA GLU A 19 -7.94 -14.20 23.97
C GLU A 19 -6.56 -14.80 23.64
N GLY A 20 -5.52 -14.21 24.24
CA GLY A 20 -4.13 -14.63 24.08
C GLY A 20 -3.40 -13.98 22.90
N ALA A 21 -2.14 -14.36 22.70
CA ALA A 21 -1.28 -13.75 21.68
C ALA A 21 -1.83 -14.00 20.26
N LEU A 22 -1.90 -12.93 19.46
CA LEU A 22 -2.22 -13.01 18.04
C LEU A 22 -0.99 -13.49 17.27
N ASP A 23 -1.09 -14.66 16.65
CA ASP A 23 -0.10 -15.15 15.69
C ASP A 23 -0.69 -15.19 14.28
N ARG A 24 0.17 -15.43 13.29
CA ARG A 24 -0.23 -15.48 11.89
C ARG A 24 -1.28 -16.55 11.60
N GLN A 25 -1.25 -17.68 12.32
CA GLN A 25 -2.21 -18.76 12.11
C GLN A 25 -3.59 -18.40 12.66
N ARG A 26 -3.66 -17.80 13.84
CA ARG A 26 -4.90 -17.29 14.45
C ARG A 26 -5.53 -16.20 13.61
N ILE A 27 -4.74 -15.22 13.17
CA ILE A 27 -5.25 -14.14 12.32
C ILE A 27 -5.88 -14.72 11.05
N ASN A 28 -5.19 -15.65 10.39
CA ASN A 28 -5.75 -16.30 9.19
C ASN A 28 -7.01 -17.12 9.51
N ARG A 29 -7.04 -17.82 10.64
CA ARG A 29 -8.23 -18.59 11.07
C ARG A 29 -9.44 -17.67 11.27
N VAL A 30 -9.26 -16.55 11.97
CA VAL A 30 -10.33 -15.56 12.17
C VAL A 30 -10.81 -15.01 10.83
N LYS A 31 -9.87 -14.57 9.97
CA LYS A 31 -10.20 -14.08 8.63
C LYS A 31 -11.01 -15.10 7.82
N HIS A 32 -10.60 -16.37 7.82
CA HIS A 32 -11.31 -17.42 7.10
C HIS A 32 -12.68 -17.73 7.69
N SER A 33 -12.82 -17.72 9.02
CA SER A 33 -14.11 -17.93 9.69
C SER A 33 -15.12 -16.87 9.27
N VAL A 34 -14.75 -15.59 9.43
CA VAL A 34 -15.64 -14.47 9.10
C VAL A 34 -15.91 -14.41 7.60
N CYS A 35 -14.90 -14.62 6.74
CA CYS A 35 -15.12 -14.69 5.29
C CYS A 35 -16.07 -15.83 4.89
N GLY A 36 -16.08 -16.94 5.63
CA GLY A 36 -17.02 -18.05 5.43
C GLY A 36 -18.46 -17.66 5.72
N GLU A 37 -18.70 -16.88 6.77
CA GLU A 37 -20.03 -16.37 7.14
C GLU A 37 -20.57 -15.38 6.10
N TYR A 38 -19.69 -14.57 5.52
CA TYR A 38 -20.03 -13.61 4.48
C TYR A 38 -20.05 -14.19 3.05
N ALA A 39 -19.74 -15.49 2.89
CA ALA A 39 -19.52 -16.11 1.57
C ALA A 39 -18.60 -15.27 0.66
N ALA A 40 -17.58 -14.65 1.26
CA ALA A 40 -16.74 -13.66 0.59
C ALA A 40 -15.95 -14.31 -0.55
N SER A 41 -15.94 -13.66 -1.73
CA SER A 41 -15.23 -14.15 -2.92
C SER A 41 -13.72 -14.16 -2.75
N ARG A 42 -13.19 -13.31 -1.87
CA ARG A 42 -11.77 -13.21 -1.54
C ARG A 42 -11.61 -12.91 -0.05
N VAL A 43 -10.50 -13.37 0.51
CA VAL A 43 -10.06 -12.96 1.85
C VAL A 43 -9.34 -11.61 1.72
N PRO A 44 -9.77 -10.57 2.45
CA PRO A 44 -9.14 -9.25 2.36
C PRO A 44 -7.69 -9.28 2.85
N SER A 45 -6.88 -8.38 2.32
CA SER A 45 -5.48 -8.23 2.73
C SER A 45 -5.40 -7.66 4.16
N ASN A 46 -4.26 -7.83 4.82
CA ASN A 46 -4.06 -7.21 6.12
C ASN A 46 -4.10 -5.68 6.05
N ALA A 47 -3.67 -5.10 4.93
CA ALA A 47 -3.74 -3.66 4.72
C ALA A 47 -5.20 -3.20 4.53
N ASP A 48 -6.00 -3.97 3.79
CA ASP A 48 -7.41 -3.68 3.54
C ASP A 48 -8.19 -3.64 4.86
N ILE A 49 -7.95 -4.62 5.74
CA ILE A 49 -8.58 -4.66 7.06
C ILE A 49 -8.14 -3.47 7.92
N LEU A 50 -6.83 -3.18 7.98
CA LEU A 50 -6.30 -2.09 8.81
C LEU A 50 -6.69 -0.69 8.31
N GLN A 51 -7.18 -0.56 7.08
CA GLN A 51 -7.69 0.71 6.54
C GLN A 51 -9.00 1.13 7.22
N ASP A 52 -9.81 0.17 7.66
CA ASP A 52 -11.11 0.39 8.31
C ASP A 52 -11.05 0.28 9.86
N ALA A 53 -9.83 0.16 10.41
CA ALA A 53 -9.58 0.17 11.85
C ALA A 53 -9.48 1.61 12.39
N THR A 54 -9.98 1.84 13.61
CA THR A 54 -9.72 3.10 14.30
C THR A 54 -8.23 3.22 14.67
N PRO A 55 -7.71 4.43 14.98
CA PRO A 55 -6.33 4.60 15.40
C PRO A 55 -5.92 3.68 16.56
N GLU A 56 -6.81 3.50 17.55
CA GLU A 56 -6.58 2.69 18.73
C GLU A 56 -6.54 1.19 18.39
N GLU A 57 -7.49 0.72 17.58
CA GLU A 57 -7.53 -0.68 17.11
C GLU A 57 -6.31 -1.01 16.26
N ARG A 58 -5.91 -0.05 15.41
CA ARG A 58 -4.73 -0.18 14.57
C ARG A 58 -3.47 -0.31 15.40
N GLU A 59 -3.32 0.45 16.48
CA GLU A 59 -2.17 0.33 17.39
C GLU A 59 -2.05 -1.08 17.98
N VAL A 60 -3.18 -1.70 18.32
CA VAL A 60 -3.23 -3.08 18.85
C VAL A 60 -2.93 -4.12 17.78
N LEU A 61 -3.52 -4.00 16.58
CA LEU A 61 -3.49 -5.05 15.56
C LEU A 61 -2.25 -4.97 14.65
N GLN A 62 -1.74 -3.77 14.38
CA GLN A 62 -0.66 -3.54 13.43
C GLN A 62 0.61 -4.37 13.71
N PRO A 63 1.08 -4.53 14.96
CA PRO A 63 2.28 -5.33 15.25
C PRO A 63 2.19 -6.79 14.79
N PHE A 64 0.98 -7.37 14.77
CA PHE A 64 0.75 -8.77 14.40
C PHE A 64 0.40 -8.95 12.91
N MET A 65 -0.07 -7.88 12.27
CA MET A 65 -0.53 -7.90 10.88
C MET A 65 0.52 -7.41 9.87
N GLN A 66 1.68 -6.94 10.34
CA GLN A 66 2.82 -6.61 9.50
C GLN A 66 3.46 -7.85 8.84
N LYS A 67 3.81 -7.76 7.55
CA LYS A 67 4.53 -8.84 6.85
C LYS A 67 5.97 -9.01 7.34
N ARG A 68 6.64 -7.90 7.70
CA ARG A 68 8.01 -7.87 8.20
C ARG A 68 8.14 -6.75 9.23
N PRO A 69 8.90 -6.97 10.32
CA PRO A 69 9.09 -5.95 11.35
C PRO A 69 10.00 -4.80 10.87
N VAL A 70 10.85 -5.06 9.88
CA VAL A 70 11.78 -4.08 9.30
C VAL A 70 11.53 -3.89 7.81
N ARG A 71 11.76 -2.67 7.33
CA ARG A 71 11.64 -2.32 5.91
C ARG A 71 12.76 -2.94 5.08
N THR A 72 13.99 -2.98 5.59
CA THR A 72 15.16 -3.50 4.88
C THR A 72 16.03 -4.36 5.79
N ILE A 73 16.69 -5.38 5.22
CA ILE A 73 17.58 -6.28 5.97
C ILE A 73 19.01 -5.69 6.05
N SER A 74 19.42 -4.92 5.04
CA SER A 74 20.75 -4.30 4.96
C SER A 74 20.91 -3.04 5.81
N GLY A 75 19.83 -2.51 6.39
CA GLY A 75 19.81 -1.20 7.04
C GLY A 75 19.80 0.00 6.08
N VAL A 76 19.91 -0.23 4.77
CA VAL A 76 19.83 0.82 3.74
C VAL A 76 18.39 0.93 3.25
N ALA A 77 17.75 2.09 3.42
CA ALA A 77 16.43 2.38 2.87
C ALA A 77 16.59 3.11 1.52
N VAL A 78 16.22 2.46 0.42
CA VAL A 78 16.28 3.06 -0.92
C VAL A 78 15.06 3.96 -1.13
N VAL A 79 15.32 5.24 -1.36
CA VAL A 79 14.29 6.24 -1.68
C VAL A 79 14.50 6.69 -3.12
N ALA A 80 13.51 6.44 -3.97
CA ALA A 80 13.52 6.83 -5.39
C ALA A 80 12.52 7.96 -5.62
N VAL A 81 13.02 9.07 -6.15
CA VAL A 81 12.28 10.29 -6.48
C VAL A 81 12.45 10.63 -7.96
N MET A 82 11.50 11.36 -8.51
CA MET A 82 11.53 11.85 -9.88
C MET A 82 11.67 13.37 -9.91
N THR A 83 12.45 13.88 -10.85
CA THR A 83 12.47 15.30 -11.17
C THR A 83 11.32 15.63 -12.12
N GLU A 84 10.97 16.91 -12.20
CA GLU A 84 9.96 17.41 -13.15
C GLU A 84 10.27 16.97 -14.60
N PRO A 85 9.24 16.61 -15.39
CA PRO A 85 9.41 16.23 -16.79
C PRO A 85 10.11 17.31 -17.61
N SER A 86 11.30 17.01 -18.13
CA SER A 86 12.07 17.91 -19.00
C SER A 86 12.45 17.29 -20.34
N LYS A 87 12.68 18.12 -21.35
CA LYS A 87 13.05 17.69 -22.71
C LYS A 87 14.53 17.34 -22.76
N CYS A 88 14.88 16.25 -23.43
CA CYS A 88 16.27 15.90 -23.68
C CYS A 88 16.94 16.93 -24.61
N PRO A 89 18.21 17.29 -24.39
CA PRO A 89 18.91 18.31 -25.18
C PRO A 89 19.10 17.92 -26.66
N HIS A 90 19.14 16.62 -26.95
CA HIS A 90 19.27 16.09 -28.31
C HIS A 90 17.91 15.78 -28.97
N GLY A 91 16.79 16.17 -28.35
CA GLY A 91 15.45 15.82 -28.80
C GLY A 91 15.00 14.41 -28.37
N ARG A 92 13.86 13.95 -28.91
CA ARG A 92 13.20 12.71 -28.51
C ARG A 92 13.79 11.49 -29.23
N CYS A 93 14.14 10.45 -28.48
CA CYS A 93 14.55 9.16 -29.07
C CYS A 93 13.34 8.45 -29.69
N ALA A 94 13.55 7.74 -30.81
CA ALA A 94 12.49 6.99 -31.49
C ALA A 94 11.80 5.95 -30.59
N TYR A 95 12.55 5.36 -29.66
CA TYR A 95 12.07 4.34 -28.73
C TYR A 95 11.68 4.88 -27.34
N CYS A 96 11.71 6.20 -27.11
CA CYS A 96 11.30 6.75 -25.80
C CYS A 96 9.77 6.57 -25.65
N PRO A 97 9.28 5.87 -24.60
CA PRO A 97 7.84 5.70 -24.38
C PRO A 97 7.17 6.92 -23.74
N GLY A 98 7.95 7.74 -23.02
CA GLY A 98 7.46 8.86 -22.21
C GLY A 98 7.90 10.22 -22.70
N GLY A 99 7.79 11.20 -21.81
CA GLY A 99 8.31 12.54 -21.99
C GLY A 99 7.34 13.63 -21.53
N PRO A 100 7.80 14.89 -21.49
CA PRO A 100 7.02 16.04 -21.04
C PRO A 100 5.69 16.23 -21.77
N GLU A 101 5.60 15.81 -23.03
CA GLU A 101 4.36 15.82 -23.82
C GLU A 101 3.23 14.95 -23.23
N LEU A 102 3.58 13.95 -22.42
CA LEU A 102 2.66 13.06 -21.73
C LEU A 102 2.59 13.37 -20.22
N GLY A 103 3.24 14.45 -19.76
CA GLY A 103 3.29 14.83 -18.35
C GLY A 103 4.14 13.90 -17.47
N VAL A 104 4.96 13.02 -18.06
CA VAL A 104 5.79 12.05 -17.32
C VAL A 104 7.28 12.25 -17.61
N PRO A 105 8.18 11.87 -16.67
CA PRO A 105 9.61 11.91 -16.93
C PRO A 105 10.01 11.08 -18.15
N GLN A 106 11.12 11.46 -18.77
CA GLN A 106 11.64 10.76 -19.95
C GLN A 106 11.85 9.27 -19.65
N SER A 107 11.47 8.42 -20.61
CA SER A 107 11.56 6.95 -20.52
C SER A 107 10.56 6.26 -19.58
N TYR A 108 9.67 6.98 -18.89
CA TYR A 108 8.65 6.40 -18.02
C TYR A 108 7.26 6.41 -18.67
N THR A 109 6.36 5.53 -18.22
CA THR A 109 4.99 5.43 -18.75
C THR A 109 3.94 6.09 -17.87
N GLY A 110 4.28 6.47 -16.63
CA GLY A 110 3.35 7.08 -15.67
C GLY A 110 2.72 6.11 -14.70
N HIS A 111 2.83 4.81 -14.95
CA HIS A 111 2.21 3.77 -14.11
C HIS A 111 3.21 3.15 -13.13
N GLU A 112 4.47 3.55 -13.18
CA GLU A 112 5.49 3.08 -12.24
C GLU A 112 5.30 3.74 -10.87
N PRO A 113 5.51 3.03 -9.75
CA PRO A 113 5.26 3.57 -8.41
C PRO A 113 5.99 4.89 -8.10
N ALA A 114 7.21 5.06 -8.59
CA ALA A 114 7.97 6.29 -8.37
C ALA A 114 7.45 7.45 -9.23
N THR A 115 7.01 7.17 -10.46
CA THR A 115 6.40 8.17 -11.35
C THR A 115 5.04 8.61 -10.83
N MET A 116 4.22 7.67 -10.36
CA MET A 116 2.92 7.99 -9.75
C MET A 116 3.09 8.88 -8.51
N ARG A 117 4.04 8.57 -7.61
CA ARG A 117 4.38 9.47 -6.50
C ARG A 117 4.85 10.84 -6.96
N GLY A 118 5.69 10.89 -8.00
CA GLY A 118 6.13 12.15 -8.59
C GLY A 118 4.94 13.00 -9.08
N LEU A 119 3.99 12.38 -9.78
CA LEU A 119 2.77 13.03 -10.25
C LEU A 119 1.85 13.49 -9.11
N GLU A 120 1.68 12.67 -8.07
CA GLU A 120 0.83 12.99 -6.90
C GLU A 120 1.35 14.20 -6.10
N HIS A 121 2.66 14.43 -6.13
CA HIS A 121 3.35 15.48 -5.39
C HIS A 121 3.90 16.59 -6.30
N ASP A 122 3.40 16.73 -7.53
CA ASP A 122 3.84 17.74 -8.50
C ASP A 122 5.38 17.82 -8.68
N PHE A 123 6.05 16.67 -8.54
CA PHE A 123 7.50 16.50 -8.56
C PHE A 123 8.27 17.32 -7.53
N ASP A 124 7.62 17.76 -6.44
CA ASP A 124 8.29 18.42 -5.32
C ASP A 124 9.25 17.43 -4.62
N PRO A 125 10.54 17.78 -4.44
CA PRO A 125 11.53 16.87 -3.89
C PRO A 125 11.33 16.58 -2.40
N PHE A 126 10.71 17.49 -1.66
CA PHE A 126 10.48 17.35 -0.22
C PHE A 126 9.21 16.52 0.05
N GLU A 127 8.15 16.74 -0.72
CA GLU A 127 6.90 15.99 -0.56
C GLU A 127 7.05 14.53 -1.02
N GLN A 128 7.83 14.25 -2.06
CA GLN A 128 8.06 12.87 -2.54
C GLN A 128 8.78 11.94 -1.54
N VAL A 129 9.34 12.48 -0.45
CA VAL A 129 10.10 11.72 0.55
C VAL A 129 9.44 11.62 1.93
N GLN A 130 8.24 12.19 2.11
CA GLN A 130 7.51 12.13 3.38
C GLN A 130 6.79 10.80 3.64
#